data_AF-A0A928MZL4-F1
#
_entry.id   AF-A0A928MZL4-F1
#
_cell.length_a   1.000
_cell.length_b   1.000
_cell.length_c   1.000
_cell.angle_alpha   90.00
_cell.angle_beta   90.00
_cell.angle_gamma   90.00
#
_symmetry.space_group_name_H-M   'P 1'
#
loop_
_entity.id
_entity.type
_entity.pdbx_description
1 polymer ?
#
loop_
_entity_poly.entity_id
_entity_poly.type
_entity_poly.pdbx_seq_one_letter_code
_entity_poly.pdbx_strand_id
1 'polypeptide(L)'
;MLKKFSPTLWNTIGILMIVIVVALHFVPFFVVEGDAISVNPVADGNETLSLFSYEWLPETYPGVLDTAKSLSSDYDMLMNNIILLPNLQCLLAILALALYIFQRKTFVAAITPVVISIIGVIMYIAVPVLRCGLLWQVHLVVQVVATVVTGLVLGLHIANASKPKKK
;
A
#
# COMPACT_ATOMS: atom_id res chain seq x y z
N MET A 1 -28.27 -17.67 0.94
CA MET A 1 -29.00 -16.38 0.85
C MET A 1 -28.08 -15.28 1.39
N LEU A 2 -27.24 -14.67 0.54
CA LEU A 2 -26.37 -13.57 0.99
C LEU A 2 -27.26 -12.36 1.29
N LYS A 3 -27.37 -11.98 2.57
CA LYS A 3 -28.07 -10.75 2.99
C LYS A 3 -27.51 -9.58 2.16
N LYS A 4 -28.39 -8.72 1.63
CA LYS A 4 -27.97 -7.48 0.95
C LYS A 4 -27.18 -6.65 1.96
N PHE A 5 -25.87 -6.64 1.85
CA PHE A 5 -25.03 -5.72 2.61
C PHE A 5 -25.40 -4.29 2.20
N SER A 6 -25.55 -3.42 3.19
CA SER A 6 -25.94 -2.04 2.94
C SER A 6 -24.82 -1.30 2.19
N PRO A 7 -25.15 -0.36 1.28
CA PRO A 7 -24.19 0.57 0.66
C PRO A 7 -23.20 1.19 1.66
N THR A 8 -23.66 1.44 2.88
CA THR A 8 -22.85 1.96 3.98
C THR A 8 -21.73 1.01 4.38
N LEU A 9 -22.01 -0.28 4.55
CA LEU A 9 -20.99 -1.26 4.96
C LEU A 9 -19.87 -1.40 3.92
N TRP A 10 -20.22 -1.41 2.63
CA TRP A 10 -19.25 -1.47 1.54
C TRP A 10 -18.29 -0.30 1.56
N ASN A 11 -18.82 0.90 1.78
CA ASN A 11 -18.03 2.12 1.86
C ASN A 11 -17.14 2.12 3.11
N THR A 12 -17.66 1.66 4.24
CA THR A 12 -16.88 1.52 5.47
C THR A 12 -15.71 0.56 5.31
N ILE A 13 -15.92 -0.60 4.68
CA ILE A 13 -14.84 -1.58 4.43
C ILE A 13 -13.78 -0.98 3.49
N GLY A 14 -14.20 -0.33 2.40
CA GLY A 14 -13.26 0.31 1.45
C GLY A 14 -12.41 1.40 2.11
N ILE A 15 -13.05 2.31 2.86
CA ILE A 15 -12.35 3.37 3.60
C ILE A 15 -11.40 2.77 4.64
N LEU A 16 -11.84 1.76 5.40
CA LEU A 16 -11.02 1.13 6.42
C LEU A 16 -9.76 0.49 5.81
N MET A 17 -9.91 -0.22 4.68
CA MET A 17 -8.76 -0.83 4.00
C MET A 17 -7.79 0.22 3.46
N ILE A 18 -8.29 1.31 2.88
CA ILE A 18 -7.43 2.43 2.44
C ILE A 18 -6.66 3.02 3.62
N VAL A 19 -7.34 3.27 4.75
CA VAL A 19 -6.70 3.83 5.95
C VAL A 19 -5.63 2.88 6.50
N ILE A 20 -5.90 1.57 6.56
CA ILE A 20 -4.91 0.57 7.01
C ILE A 20 -3.69 0.58 6.09
N VAL A 21 -3.89 0.56 4.77
CA VAL A 21 -2.81 0.57 3.78
C VAL A 21 -1.96 1.84 3.90
N VAL A 22 -2.59 3.00 4.06
CA VAL A 22 -1.88 4.27 4.26
C VAL A 22 -1.12 4.27 5.58
N ALA A 23 -1.75 3.80 6.67
CA ALA A 23 -1.10 3.76 7.99
C ALA A 23 0.20 2.96 7.98
N LEU A 24 0.27 1.86 7.23
CA LEU A 24 1.49 1.06 7.09
C LEU A 24 2.68 1.85 6.53
N HIS A 25 2.46 2.91 5.76
CA HIS A 25 3.55 3.74 5.22
C HIS A 25 4.27 4.55 6.30
N PHE A 26 3.61 4.80 7.43
CA PHE A 26 4.13 5.57 8.57
C PHE A 26 4.73 4.69 9.67
N VAL A 27 4.55 3.36 9.59
CA VAL A 27 5.12 2.43 10.57
C VAL A 27 6.62 2.28 10.33
N PRO A 28 7.45 2.19 11.39
CA PRO A 28 8.85 1.79 11.28
C PRO A 28 9.04 0.57 10.36
N PHE A 29 9.86 0.71 9.33
CA PHE A 29 9.97 -0.27 8.27
C PHE A 29 11.41 -0.72 8.05
N PHE A 30 12.31 0.21 7.73
CA PHE A 30 13.74 -0.08 7.63
C PHE A 30 14.39 0.04 9.00
N VAL A 31 15.36 -0.83 9.24
CA VAL A 31 16.31 -0.68 10.34
C VAL A 31 17.58 -0.10 9.74
N VAL A 32 18.09 0.96 10.34
CA VAL A 32 19.28 1.67 9.89
C VAL A 32 20.40 1.41 10.88
N GLU A 33 21.55 1.01 10.36
CA GLU A 33 22.78 0.78 11.12
C GLU A 33 23.86 1.73 10.58
N GLY A 34 24.15 2.79 11.32
CA GLY A 34 24.92 3.92 10.82
C GLY A 34 24.19 4.62 9.67
N ASP A 35 24.77 4.59 8.48
CA ASP A 35 24.19 5.22 7.29
C ASP A 35 23.43 4.24 6.38
N ALA A 36 23.43 2.92 6.66
CA ALA A 36 22.95 1.87 5.74
C ALA A 36 21.70 1.12 6.22
N ILE A 37 20.95 0.51 5.28
CA ILE A 37 19.87 -0.43 5.66
C ILE A 37 20.52 -1.67 6.25
N SER A 38 20.16 -2.01 7.49
CA SER A 38 20.56 -3.27 8.09
C SER A 38 19.80 -4.42 7.42
N VAL A 39 20.54 -5.32 6.78
CA VAL A 39 19.99 -6.54 6.15
C VAL A 39 19.69 -7.62 7.21
N ASN A 40 20.15 -7.42 8.45
CA ASN A 40 20.01 -8.37 9.56
C ASN A 40 19.60 -7.63 10.86
N PRO A 41 18.30 -7.32 11.03
CA PRO A 41 17.79 -6.27 11.91
C PRO A 41 17.77 -6.61 13.43
N VAL A 42 18.72 -7.37 13.94
CA VAL A 42 18.69 -7.95 15.31
C VAL A 42 19.55 -7.16 16.32
N ALA A 43 20.24 -6.09 15.91
CA ALA A 43 21.14 -5.36 16.80
C ALA A 43 20.41 -4.31 17.65
N ASP A 44 20.65 -4.36 18.97
CA ASP A 44 20.24 -3.33 19.93
C ASP A 44 20.95 -2.00 19.62
N GLY A 45 20.19 -0.92 19.48
CA GLY A 45 20.70 0.43 19.22
C GLY A 45 20.47 0.96 17.81
N ASN A 46 19.87 0.18 16.92
CA ASN A 46 19.58 0.62 15.55
C ASN A 46 18.37 1.58 15.49
N GLU A 47 18.47 2.60 14.65
CA GLU A 47 17.37 3.51 14.35
C GLU A 47 16.40 2.86 13.37
N THR A 48 15.12 3.25 13.43
CA THR A 48 14.10 2.74 12.51
C THR A 48 13.52 3.84 11.66
N LEU A 49 13.34 3.58 10.38
CA LEU A 49 12.86 4.52 9.39
C LEU A 49 11.57 4.01 8.77
N SER A 50 10.52 4.83 8.75
CA SER A 50 9.30 4.48 8.00
C SER A 50 9.54 4.61 6.49
N LEU A 51 8.72 3.90 5.69
CA LEU A 51 8.73 4.02 4.23
C LEU A 51 8.57 5.49 3.79
N PHE A 52 7.69 6.22 4.47
CA PHE A 52 7.46 7.63 4.20
C PHE A 52 8.63 8.51 4.67
N SER A 53 9.25 8.24 5.81
CA SER A 53 10.33 9.07 6.35
C SER A 53 11.59 9.05 5.48
N TYR A 54 11.92 7.91 4.86
CA TYR A 54 13.05 7.79 3.93
C TYR A 54 12.91 8.73 2.71
N GLU A 55 11.68 8.90 2.25
CA GLU A 55 11.33 9.69 1.07
C GLU A 55 11.60 11.19 1.25
N TRP A 56 11.32 11.72 2.45
CA TRP A 56 11.44 13.15 2.75
C TRP A 56 12.83 13.56 3.23
N LEU A 57 13.67 12.59 3.59
CA LEU A 57 14.99 12.80 4.15
C LEU A 57 16.06 11.85 3.57
N PRO A 58 16.19 11.72 2.24
CA PRO A 58 17.20 10.85 1.62
C PRO A 58 18.63 11.29 1.95
N GLU A 59 18.86 12.58 2.16
CA GLU A 59 20.17 13.14 2.53
C GLU A 59 20.57 12.80 3.98
N THR A 60 19.62 12.43 4.83
CA THR A 60 19.89 12.08 6.23
C THR A 60 20.48 10.68 6.37
N TYR A 61 20.34 9.81 5.35
CA TYR A 61 20.83 8.43 5.37
C TYR A 61 21.46 8.04 4.04
N PRO A 62 22.64 8.57 3.69
CA PRO A 62 23.25 8.40 2.37
C PRO A 62 23.59 6.93 2.04
N GLY A 63 23.92 6.11 3.04
CA GLY A 63 24.23 4.68 2.85
C GLY A 63 23.00 3.81 2.58
N VAL A 64 21.78 4.30 2.85
CA VAL A 64 20.53 3.59 2.51
C VAL A 64 20.39 3.52 0.99
N LEU A 65 20.74 4.62 0.31
CA LEU A 65 20.80 4.67 -1.13
C LEU A 65 21.86 3.71 -1.68
N ASP A 66 23.07 3.69 -1.11
CA ASP A 66 24.12 2.79 -1.56
C ASP A 66 23.79 1.32 -1.32
N THR A 67 23.08 1.02 -0.24
CA THR A 67 22.54 -0.32 0.03
C THR A 67 21.49 -0.69 -1.02
N ALA A 68 20.55 0.21 -1.33
CA ALA A 68 19.55 -0.01 -2.38
C ALA A 68 20.19 -0.24 -3.76
N LYS A 69 21.27 0.50 -4.09
CA LYS A 69 22.09 0.29 -5.30
C LYS A 69 22.70 -1.10 -5.34
N SER A 70 23.23 -1.59 -4.22
CA SER A 70 23.86 -2.92 -4.16
C SER A 70 22.85 -4.07 -4.36
N LEU A 71 21.57 -3.83 -4.06
CA LEU A 71 20.50 -4.84 -4.10
C LEU A 71 19.73 -4.86 -5.42
N SER A 72 20.02 -3.97 -6.37
CA SER A 72 19.32 -3.90 -7.67
C SER A 72 20.27 -3.56 -8.82
N SER A 73 20.11 -4.26 -9.94
CA SER A 73 20.91 -4.03 -11.15
C SER A 73 20.47 -2.81 -11.98
N ASP A 74 19.33 -2.18 -11.66
CA ASP A 74 18.75 -1.09 -12.45
C ASP A 74 18.33 0.11 -11.57
N TYR A 75 19.19 1.13 -11.55
CA TYR A 75 19.23 2.23 -10.56
C TYR A 75 18.11 3.26 -10.73
N ASP A 76 17.92 3.79 -11.94
CA ASP A 76 16.97 4.86 -12.22
C ASP A 76 15.52 4.37 -12.09
N MET A 77 15.30 3.08 -12.37
CA MET A 77 14.02 2.44 -12.15
C MET A 77 13.78 2.17 -10.66
N LEU A 78 14.81 1.78 -9.90
CA LEU A 78 14.67 1.48 -8.47
C LEU A 78 14.36 2.73 -7.64
N MET A 79 15.08 3.83 -7.86
CA MET A 79 14.85 5.07 -7.09
C MET A 79 13.47 5.65 -7.37
N ASN A 80 13.09 5.72 -8.65
CA ASN A 80 11.73 6.09 -9.01
C ASN A 80 10.72 5.14 -8.37
N ASN A 81 10.98 3.83 -8.30
CA ASN A 81 10.01 2.91 -7.72
C ASN A 81 9.92 2.95 -6.18
N ILE A 82 11.03 3.21 -5.47
CA ILE A 82 11.03 3.31 -3.99
C ILE A 82 10.35 4.61 -3.53
N ILE A 83 10.48 5.70 -4.28
CA ILE A 83 9.94 7.02 -3.92
C ILE A 83 8.56 7.24 -4.56
N LEU A 84 8.40 6.94 -5.85
CA LEU A 84 7.18 7.25 -6.60
C LEU A 84 6.05 6.29 -6.29
N LEU A 85 6.29 4.98 -6.09
CA LEU A 85 5.19 4.02 -5.89
C LEU A 85 4.48 4.19 -4.54
N PRO A 86 5.18 4.36 -3.40
CA PRO A 86 4.54 4.71 -2.13
C PRO A 86 3.75 6.02 -2.22
N ASN A 87 4.33 7.04 -2.86
CA ASN A 87 3.67 8.33 -3.09
C ASN A 87 2.42 8.24 -3.95
N LEU A 88 2.52 7.52 -5.08
CA LEU A 88 1.41 7.28 -5.97
C LEU A 88 0.31 6.52 -5.23
N GLN A 89 0.68 5.53 -4.41
CA GLN A 89 -0.27 4.78 -3.59
C GLN A 89 -0.97 5.69 -2.55
N CYS A 90 -0.23 6.58 -1.88
CA CYS A 90 -0.79 7.58 -0.96
C CYS A 90 -1.69 8.62 -1.66
N LEU A 91 -1.27 9.14 -2.81
CA LEU A 91 -2.06 10.07 -3.62
C LEU A 91 -3.36 9.41 -4.09
N LEU A 92 -3.27 8.19 -4.61
CA LEU A 92 -4.42 7.40 -5.01
C LEU A 92 -5.34 7.12 -3.81
N ALA A 93 -4.78 6.85 -2.63
CA ALA A 93 -5.55 6.68 -1.40
C ALA A 93 -6.31 7.94 -0.99
N ILE A 94 -5.69 9.12 -1.07
CA ILE A 94 -6.36 10.41 -0.82
C ILE A 94 -7.47 10.64 -1.84
N LEU A 95 -7.20 10.41 -3.13
CA LEU A 95 -8.19 10.52 -4.20
C LEU A 95 -9.34 9.53 -4.00
N ALA A 96 -9.05 8.30 -3.57
CA ALA A 96 -10.05 7.29 -3.25
C ALA A 96 -10.92 7.72 -2.08
N LEU A 97 -10.33 8.25 -1.00
CA LEU A 97 -11.07 8.79 0.13
C LEU A 97 -12.00 9.93 -0.30
N ALA A 98 -11.51 10.87 -1.12
CA ALA A 98 -12.33 11.93 -1.67
C ALA A 98 -13.48 11.39 -2.53
N LEU A 99 -13.21 10.42 -3.42
CA LEU A 99 -14.24 9.75 -4.22
C LEU A 99 -15.27 9.00 -3.36
N TYR A 100 -14.84 8.37 -2.26
CA TYR A 100 -15.73 7.75 -1.28
C TYR A 100 -16.50 8.76 -0.44
N ILE A 101 -16.05 10.00 -0.29
CA ILE A 101 -16.80 11.03 0.41
C ILE A 101 -17.84 11.65 -0.53
N PHE A 102 -17.44 12.02 -1.76
CA PHE A 102 -18.21 12.84 -2.69
C PHE A 102 -18.97 12.05 -3.77
N GLN A 103 -18.50 10.84 -4.15
CA GLN A 103 -19.02 10.07 -5.29
C GLN A 103 -19.27 8.57 -4.97
N ARG A 104 -19.78 8.30 -3.77
CA ARG A 104 -20.06 6.98 -3.14
C ARG A 104 -20.76 5.89 -3.97
N LYS A 105 -21.33 6.22 -5.13
CA LYS A 105 -22.15 5.31 -5.95
C LYS A 105 -21.54 5.04 -7.33
N THR A 106 -20.36 5.56 -7.62
CA THR A 106 -19.71 5.35 -8.92
C THR A 106 -18.89 4.07 -8.91
N PHE A 107 -18.83 3.41 -10.07
CA PHE A 107 -17.95 2.25 -10.28
C PHE A 107 -16.48 2.62 -10.02
N VAL A 108 -16.09 3.85 -10.36
CA VAL A 108 -14.75 4.40 -10.11
C VAL A 108 -14.42 4.37 -8.61
N ALA A 109 -15.30 4.86 -7.74
CA ALA A 109 -15.09 4.79 -6.30
C ALA A 109 -14.94 3.34 -5.81
N ALA A 110 -15.71 2.40 -6.38
CA ALA A 110 -15.67 0.99 -5.99
C ALA A 110 -14.38 0.25 -6.42
N ILE A 111 -13.78 0.60 -7.57
CA ILE A 111 -12.56 -0.07 -8.07
C ILE A 111 -11.27 0.52 -7.49
N THR A 112 -11.28 1.78 -7.04
CA THR A 112 -10.06 2.48 -6.60
C THR A 112 -9.31 1.76 -5.46
N PRO A 113 -9.96 1.24 -4.39
CA PRO A 113 -9.27 0.49 -3.33
C PRO A 113 -8.54 -0.77 -3.84
N VAL A 114 -9.13 -1.43 -4.84
CA VAL A 114 -8.55 -2.63 -5.46
C VAL A 114 -7.26 -2.25 -6.19
N VAL A 115 -7.30 -1.17 -6.98
CA VAL A 115 -6.13 -0.67 -7.72
C VAL A 115 -5.01 -0.27 -6.77
N ILE A 116 -5.32 0.48 -5.71
CA ILE A 116 -4.35 0.89 -4.67
C ILE A 116 -3.67 -0.33 -4.06
N SER A 117 -4.45 -1.36 -3.73
CA SER A 117 -3.92 -2.57 -3.07
C SER A 117 -3.04 -3.39 -4.03
N ILE A 118 -3.44 -3.51 -5.31
CA ILE A 118 -2.66 -4.18 -6.35
C ILE A 118 -1.31 -3.47 -6.58
N ILE A 119 -1.30 -2.13 -6.65
CA ILE A 119 -0.07 -1.36 -6.77
C ILE A 119 0.86 -1.66 -5.58
N GLY A 120 0.32 -1.72 -4.37
CA GLY A 120 1.06 -2.12 -3.18
C GLY A 120 1.68 -3.51 -3.30
N VAL A 121 0.94 -4.51 -3.80
CA VAL A 121 1.47 -5.87 -4.04
C VAL A 121 2.59 -5.85 -5.08
N ILE A 122 2.37 -5.19 -6.22
CA ILE A 122 3.38 -5.08 -7.30
C ILE A 122 4.65 -4.42 -6.77
N MET A 123 4.52 -3.39 -5.94
CA MET A 123 5.65 -2.68 -5.34
C MET A 123 6.59 -3.64 -4.58
N TYR A 124 6.08 -4.50 -3.69
CA TYR A 124 6.91 -5.49 -2.97
C TYR A 124 7.48 -6.61 -3.87
N ILE A 125 6.81 -6.90 -4.99
CA ILE A 125 7.29 -7.89 -5.98
C ILE A 125 8.37 -7.28 -6.88
N ALA A 126 8.22 -6.03 -7.31
CA ALA A 126 9.10 -5.39 -8.27
C ALA A 126 10.30 -4.68 -7.65
N VAL A 127 10.26 -4.35 -6.35
CA VAL A 127 11.29 -3.56 -5.67
C VAL A 127 11.98 -4.39 -4.59
N PRO A 128 13.13 -5.03 -4.88
CA PRO A 128 13.82 -5.94 -3.96
C PRO A 128 14.21 -5.31 -2.63
N VAL A 129 14.60 -4.02 -2.61
CA VAL A 129 15.01 -3.35 -1.37
C VAL A 129 13.90 -3.30 -0.33
N LEU A 130 12.63 -3.27 -0.75
CA LEU A 130 11.51 -3.29 0.20
C LEU A 130 11.43 -4.59 0.99
N ARG A 131 12.05 -5.66 0.49
CA ARG A 131 12.12 -6.95 1.19
C ARG A 131 13.18 -6.99 2.29
N CYS A 132 13.96 -5.92 2.45
CA CYS A 132 14.88 -5.76 3.57
C CYS A 132 14.23 -5.10 4.79
N GLY A 133 13.01 -4.56 4.67
CA GLY A 133 12.30 -3.97 5.81
C GLY A 133 11.84 -5.01 6.83
N LEU A 134 11.91 -4.70 8.13
CA LEU A 134 11.59 -5.60 9.24
C LEU A 134 10.21 -6.29 9.08
N LEU A 135 9.24 -5.56 8.53
CA LEU A 135 7.84 -5.98 8.43
C LEU A 135 7.36 -6.13 6.98
N TRP A 136 8.27 -6.30 6.02
CA TRP A 136 7.90 -6.37 4.60
C TRP A 136 6.88 -7.45 4.29
N GLN A 137 6.98 -8.61 4.94
CA GLN A 137 6.04 -9.71 4.77
C GLN A 137 4.65 -9.36 5.32
N VAL A 138 4.60 -8.68 6.46
CA VAL A 138 3.36 -8.20 7.07
C VAL A 138 2.69 -7.18 6.15
N HIS A 139 3.47 -6.22 5.63
CA HIS A 139 2.95 -5.23 4.70
C HIS A 139 2.41 -5.88 3.42
N LEU A 140 3.15 -6.82 2.84
CA LEU A 140 2.70 -7.58 1.66
C LEU A 140 1.41 -8.35 1.94
N VAL A 141 1.33 -9.07 3.06
CA VAL A 141 0.12 -9.81 3.44
C VAL A 141 -1.07 -8.87 3.61
N VAL A 142 -0.90 -7.71 4.24
CA VAL A 142 -1.98 -6.73 4.38
C VAL A 142 -2.43 -6.21 3.01
N GLN A 143 -1.52 -5.94 2.08
CA GLN A 143 -1.86 -5.51 0.72
C GLN A 143 -2.62 -6.60 -0.05
N VAL A 144 -2.22 -7.87 0.10
CA VAL A 144 -2.93 -9.01 -0.51
C VAL A 144 -4.33 -9.16 0.09
N VAL A 145 -4.45 -9.11 1.42
CA VAL A 145 -5.75 -9.20 2.11
C VAL A 145 -6.65 -8.04 1.70
N ALA A 146 -6.13 -6.81 1.63
CA ALA A 146 -6.85 -5.64 1.18
C ALA A 146 -7.34 -5.82 -0.28
N THR A 147 -6.49 -6.35 -1.17
CA THR A 147 -6.86 -6.65 -2.56
C THR A 147 -7.99 -7.67 -2.64
N VAL A 148 -7.90 -8.78 -1.90
CA VAL A 148 -8.92 -9.84 -1.90
C VAL A 148 -10.24 -9.32 -1.32
N VAL A 149 -10.20 -8.63 -0.17
CA VAL A 149 -11.40 -8.10 0.49
C VAL A 149 -12.08 -7.06 -0.38
N THR A 150 -11.34 -6.07 -0.90
CA THR A 150 -11.91 -5.02 -1.75
C THR A 150 -12.37 -5.55 -3.11
N GLY A 151 -11.68 -6.55 -3.67
CA GLY A 151 -12.09 -7.23 -4.90
C GLY A 151 -13.37 -8.04 -4.73
N LEU A 152 -13.54 -8.75 -3.60
CA LEU A 152 -14.79 -9.44 -3.26
C LEU A 152 -15.94 -8.44 -3.08
N VAL A 153 -15.68 -7.32 -2.40
CA VAL A 153 -16.64 -6.22 -2.23
C VAL A 153 -17.09 -5.67 -3.58
N LEU A 154 -16.16 -5.42 -4.50
CA LEU A 154 -16.46 -4.97 -5.86
C LEU A 154 -17.27 -6.00 -6.64
N GLY A 155 -16.88 -7.27 -6.60
CA GLY A 155 -17.60 -8.36 -7.26
C GLY A 155 -19.05 -8.50 -6.76
N LEU A 156 -19.26 -8.37 -5.46
CA LEU A 156 -20.59 -8.39 -4.84
C LEU A 156 -21.41 -7.13 -5.21
N HIS A 157 -20.77 -5.97 -5.36
CA HIS A 157 -21.42 -4.77 -5.86
C HIS A 157 -21.94 -4.95 -7.28
N ILE A 158 -21.09 -5.43 -8.19
CA ILE A 158 -21.43 -5.70 -9.59
C ILE A 158 -22.56 -6.74 -9.67
N ALA A 159 -22.43 -7.87 -8.98
CA ALA A 159 -23.41 -8.95 -9.00
C ALA A 159 -24.80 -8.51 -8.47
N ASN A 160 -24.86 -7.56 -7.55
CA ASN A 160 -26.12 -7.02 -7.05
C ASN A 160 -26.72 -5.95 -7.97
N ALA A 161 -25.89 -5.19 -8.70
CA ALA A 161 -26.35 -4.26 -9.72
C ALA A 161 -26.93 -4.98 -10.95
N SER A 162 -26.41 -6.16 -11.28
CA SER A 162 -26.85 -6.98 -12.42
C SER A 162 -28.13 -7.81 -12.18
N LYS A 163 -28.68 -7.85 -10.96
CA LYS A 163 -29.92 -8.60 -10.70
C LYS A 163 -31.11 -7.87 -11.34
N PRO A 164 -31.95 -8.55 -12.15
CA PRO A 164 -33.13 -7.93 -12.73
C PRO A 164 -34.02 -7.39 -11.60
N LYS A 165 -34.43 -6.13 -11.71
CA LYS A 165 -35.46 -5.57 -10.83
C LYS A 165 -36.71 -6.43 -11.06
N LYS A 166 -37.05 -7.29 -10.10
CA LYS A 166 -38.38 -7.92 -10.05
C LYS A 166 -39.38 -6.77 -9.95
N LYS A 167 -40.04 -6.46 -11.07
CA LYS A 167 -41.25 -5.65 -11.12
C LYS A 167 -42.41 -6.49 -10.57
#